data_AF-A0A3R8C1D9-F1
#
_entry.id   AF-A0A3R8C1D9-F1
#
_cell.length_a   1.000
_cell.length_b   1.000
_cell.length_c   1.000
_cell.angle_alpha   90.00
_cell.angle_beta   90.00
_cell.angle_gamma   90.00
#
_symmetry.space_group_name_H-M   'P 1'
#
loop_
_entity.id
_entity.type
_entity.pdbx_description
1 polymer ?
#
loop_
_entity_poly.entity_id
_entity_poly.type
_entity_poly.pdbx_seq_one_letter_code
_entity_poly.pdbx_strand_id
1 'polypeptide(L)'
;SFFPCLVVLFFQAQIRRIVFQFISEPSTIILAVTAANTDIANSDSLKIAREVDPEGLRTVGVVTKVDTLEEGADCSEVLRNRVIPLKRGYVGVVCRGQRQAAEMSIRDGLKEEESFFRSHPAYRAIASKQGIPFLAKMLNQILMKHIREALPELRSRISRLLQKTEAELATYGDPLLEAKANPGALLLHFFSRFARNFQDAIEGKLQAHHSSEQLMGGARINFIFHDWYSRALAEFDPLEGLSDHEIRTAIRRSTPTCMRYGPLYALTCIGLR
;
A
#
# COMPACT_ATOMS: atom_id res chain seq x y z
N SER A 1 47.18 -18.67 -5.64
CA SER A 1 46.19 -19.71 -5.99
C SER A 1 44.77 -19.46 -5.46
N PHE A 2 44.50 -18.45 -4.61
CA PHE A 2 43.19 -18.22 -3.96
C PHE A 2 42.19 -17.35 -4.72
N PHE A 3 42.64 -16.60 -5.74
CA PHE A 3 41.81 -15.65 -6.48
C PHE A 3 40.76 -16.26 -7.43
N PRO A 4 40.98 -17.36 -8.16
CA PRO A 4 39.96 -17.86 -9.09
C PRO A 4 38.72 -18.40 -8.36
N CYS A 5 38.88 -18.97 -7.17
CA CYS A 5 37.76 -19.50 -6.38
C CYS A 5 36.88 -18.37 -5.80
N LEU A 6 37.49 -17.26 -5.36
CA LEU A 6 36.75 -16.11 -4.82
C LEU A 6 35.91 -15.41 -5.90
N VAL A 7 36.44 -15.28 -7.12
CA VAL A 7 35.71 -14.68 -8.26
C VAL A 7 34.52 -15.56 -8.67
N VAL A 8 34.70 -16.88 -8.72
CA VAL A 8 33.62 -17.83 -9.05
C VAL A 8 32.52 -17.80 -7.98
N LEU A 9 32.86 -17.77 -6.69
CA LEU A 9 31.90 -17.65 -5.59
C LEU A 9 31.12 -16.33 -5.64
N PHE A 10 31.80 -15.22 -5.96
CA PHE A 10 31.15 -13.90 -6.06
C PHE A 10 30.17 -13.84 -7.24
N PHE A 11 30.56 -14.43 -8.38
CA PHE A 11 29.70 -14.50 -9.56
C PHE A 11 28.45 -15.35 -9.31
N GLN A 12 28.60 -16.50 -8.66
CA GLN A 12 27.46 -17.31 -8.24
C GLN A 12 26.55 -16.58 -7.24
N ALA A 13 27.11 -15.85 -6.28
CA ALA A 13 26.33 -15.05 -5.33
C ALA A 13 25.53 -13.94 -6.03
N GLN A 14 26.13 -13.25 -7.00
CA GLN A 14 25.42 -12.21 -7.77
C GLN A 14 24.31 -12.79 -8.65
N ILE A 15 24.56 -13.89 -9.35
CA ILE A 15 23.53 -14.56 -10.14
C ILE A 15 22.38 -15.02 -9.24
N ARG A 16 22.69 -15.67 -8.11
CA ARG A 16 21.65 -16.07 -7.15
C ARG A 16 20.84 -14.86 -6.71
N ARG A 17 21.46 -13.75 -6.34
CA ARG A 17 20.76 -12.53 -5.93
C ARG A 17 19.79 -12.01 -6.99
N ILE A 18 20.22 -11.97 -8.25
CA ILE A 18 19.37 -11.55 -9.38
C ILE A 18 18.20 -12.52 -9.53
N VAL A 19 18.45 -13.83 -9.52
CA VAL A 19 17.40 -14.85 -9.63
C VAL A 19 16.39 -14.70 -8.48
N PHE A 20 16.85 -14.58 -7.23
CA PHE A 20 16.02 -14.39 -6.05
C PHE A 20 15.10 -13.18 -6.17
N GLN A 21 15.56 -12.08 -6.78
CA GLN A 21 14.70 -10.91 -6.99
C GLN A 21 13.47 -11.23 -7.84
N PHE A 22 13.58 -12.14 -8.82
CA PHE A 22 12.45 -12.54 -9.66
C PHE A 22 11.62 -13.66 -9.02
N ILE A 23 12.25 -14.71 -8.48
CA ILE A 23 11.52 -15.88 -7.97
C ILE A 23 10.88 -15.67 -6.58
N SER A 24 11.29 -14.64 -5.84
CA SER A 24 10.70 -14.32 -4.52
C SER A 24 9.25 -13.85 -4.63
N GLU A 25 8.89 -13.23 -5.75
CA GLU A 25 7.53 -12.78 -5.99
C GLU A 25 6.60 -14.00 -6.18
N PRO A 26 5.53 -14.17 -5.36
CA PRO A 26 4.66 -15.34 -5.40
C PRO A 26 3.88 -15.47 -6.71
N SER A 27 3.73 -14.36 -7.45
CA SER A 27 3.09 -14.32 -8.78
C SER A 27 3.99 -14.78 -9.94
N THR A 28 5.15 -15.38 -9.66
CA THR A 28 6.04 -15.92 -10.68
C THR A 28 5.98 -17.44 -10.76
N ILE A 29 6.03 -17.96 -12.00
CA ILE A 29 6.14 -19.39 -12.29
C ILE A 29 7.62 -19.72 -12.45
N ILE A 30 8.09 -20.74 -11.73
CA ILE A 30 9.49 -21.16 -11.74
C ILE A 30 9.63 -22.33 -12.70
N LEU A 31 10.48 -22.19 -13.72
CA LEU A 31 10.83 -23.27 -14.64
C LEU A 31 12.19 -23.84 -14.23
N ALA A 32 12.19 -24.95 -13.49
CA ALA A 32 13.41 -25.60 -13.03
C ALA A 32 13.94 -26.54 -14.12
N VAL A 33 14.91 -26.05 -14.90
CA VAL A 33 15.54 -26.83 -15.96
C VAL A 33 16.73 -27.61 -15.39
N THR A 34 16.74 -28.92 -15.63
CA THR A 34 17.81 -29.84 -15.25
C THR A 34 18.16 -30.75 -16.43
N ALA A 35 19.42 -31.15 -16.58
CA ALA A 35 19.82 -32.12 -17.59
C ALA A 35 19.65 -33.55 -17.05
N ALA A 36 19.21 -34.47 -17.90
CA ALA A 36 18.95 -35.86 -17.54
C ALA A 36 20.22 -36.60 -17.06
N ASN A 37 21.39 -36.21 -17.58
CA ASN A 37 22.68 -36.78 -17.19
C ASN A 37 23.16 -36.36 -15.79
N THR A 38 22.54 -35.34 -15.19
CA THR A 38 22.85 -34.89 -13.83
C THR A 38 21.80 -35.42 -12.86
N ASP A 39 22.25 -35.89 -11.69
CA ASP A 39 21.33 -36.30 -10.63
C ASP A 39 20.43 -35.14 -10.21
N ILE A 40 19.12 -35.34 -10.34
CA ILE A 40 18.13 -34.29 -10.12
C ILE A 40 18.06 -33.85 -8.67
N ALA A 41 18.41 -34.73 -7.72
CA ALA A 41 18.48 -34.39 -6.30
C ALA A 41 19.58 -33.35 -6.01
N ASN A 42 20.60 -33.32 -6.87
CA ASN A 42 21.73 -32.40 -6.75
C ASN A 42 21.59 -31.13 -7.59
N SER A 43 20.51 -30.98 -8.36
CA SER A 43 20.30 -29.83 -9.24
C SER A 43 20.15 -28.50 -8.49
N ASP A 44 21.00 -27.54 -8.84
CA ASP A 44 20.95 -26.18 -8.28
C ASP A 44 19.62 -25.47 -8.58
N SER A 45 19.06 -25.69 -9.78
CA SER A 45 17.76 -25.13 -10.19
C SER A 45 16.64 -25.51 -9.23
N LEU A 46 16.59 -26.79 -8.81
CA LEU A 46 15.58 -27.29 -7.89
C LEU A 46 15.87 -26.90 -6.44
N LYS A 47 17.14 -26.85 -6.02
CA LYS A 47 17.52 -26.36 -4.68
C LYS A 47 17.06 -24.91 -4.48
N ILE A 48 17.37 -24.04 -5.45
CA ILE A 48 16.96 -22.63 -5.43
C ILE A 48 15.44 -22.48 -5.48
N ALA A 49 14.75 -23.28 -6.32
CA ALA A 49 13.29 -23.25 -6.36
C ALA A 49 12.66 -23.66 -5.02
N ARG A 50 13.22 -24.67 -4.35
CA ARG A 50 12.69 -25.18 -3.07
C ARG A 50 12.90 -24.22 -1.91
N GLU A 51 13.91 -23.35 -1.98
CA GLU A 51 14.11 -22.27 -0.99
C GLU A 51 12.96 -21.25 -1.01
N VAL A 52 12.29 -21.03 -2.16
CA VAL A 52 11.18 -20.06 -2.31
C VAL A 52 9.80 -20.69 -2.53
N ASP A 53 9.74 -21.98 -2.84
CA ASP A 53 8.53 -22.77 -3.10
C ASP A 53 8.73 -24.21 -2.57
N PRO A 54 8.73 -24.40 -1.23
CA PRO A 54 8.99 -25.71 -0.62
C PRO A 54 7.92 -26.76 -0.96
N GLU A 55 6.70 -26.32 -1.27
CA GLU A 55 5.58 -27.18 -1.65
C GLU A 55 5.54 -27.49 -3.16
N GLY A 56 6.34 -26.81 -3.98
CA GLY A 56 6.39 -26.99 -5.43
C GLY A 56 5.07 -26.62 -6.12
N LEU A 57 4.33 -25.63 -5.60
CA LEU A 57 3.01 -25.21 -6.11
C LEU A 57 3.11 -24.44 -7.43
N ARG A 58 4.18 -23.67 -7.61
CA ARG A 58 4.43 -22.78 -8.77
C ARG A 58 5.68 -23.15 -9.56
N THR A 59 6.31 -24.26 -9.21
CA THR A 59 7.49 -24.82 -9.88
C THR A 59 7.09 -25.90 -10.88
N VAL A 60 7.64 -25.81 -12.10
CA VAL A 60 7.56 -26.81 -13.17
C VAL A 60 8.95 -27.39 -13.40
N GLY A 61 9.09 -28.71 -13.30
CA GLY A 61 10.35 -29.38 -13.60
C GLY A 61 10.49 -29.66 -15.10
N VAL A 62 11.61 -29.28 -15.70
CA VAL A 62 11.94 -29.60 -17.09
C VAL A 62 13.23 -30.41 -17.13
N VAL A 63 13.15 -31.60 -17.69
CA VAL A 63 14.31 -32.49 -17.86
C VAL A 63 14.74 -32.43 -19.33
N THR A 64 15.94 -31.92 -19.58
CA THR A 64 16.52 -31.79 -20.93
C THR A 64 17.55 -32.90 -21.19
N LYS A 65 17.98 -33.07 -22.44
CA LYS A 65 19.03 -34.03 -22.83
C LYS A 65 18.71 -35.48 -22.45
N VAL A 66 17.43 -35.85 -22.52
CA VAL A 66 16.96 -37.20 -22.18
C VAL A 66 17.46 -38.26 -23.18
N ASP A 67 17.88 -37.81 -24.36
CA ASP A 67 18.51 -38.55 -25.44
C ASP A 67 19.98 -38.91 -25.18
N THR A 68 20.68 -38.16 -24.31
CA THR A 68 22.12 -38.34 -24.05
C THR A 68 22.42 -39.33 -22.91
N LEU A 69 21.40 -40.05 -22.43
CA LEU A 69 21.57 -41.05 -21.37
C LEU A 69 22.27 -42.30 -21.91
N GLU A 70 23.13 -42.90 -21.09
CA GLU A 70 23.78 -44.17 -21.42
C GLU A 70 22.77 -45.31 -21.49
N GLU A 71 23.06 -46.33 -22.29
CA GLU A 71 22.20 -47.51 -22.42
C GLU A 71 22.03 -48.22 -21.07
N GLY A 72 20.80 -48.22 -20.56
CA GLY A 72 20.46 -48.80 -19.25
C GLY A 72 20.17 -47.77 -18.15
N ALA A 73 20.46 -46.49 -18.37
CA ALA A 73 20.07 -45.40 -17.47
C ALA A 73 18.78 -44.73 -17.98
N ASP A 74 17.76 -44.59 -17.12
CA ASP A 74 16.51 -43.90 -17.45
C ASP A 74 16.11 -42.87 -16.38
N CYS A 75 15.47 -41.79 -16.82
CA CYS A 75 14.92 -40.76 -15.94
C CYS A 75 13.42 -40.97 -15.69
N SER A 76 12.92 -42.18 -15.86
CA SER A 76 11.48 -42.45 -15.90
C SER A 76 10.83 -42.22 -14.53
N GLU A 77 11.52 -42.53 -13.44
CA GLU A 77 11.06 -42.26 -12.06
C GLU A 77 10.98 -40.76 -11.74
N VAL A 78 11.90 -39.97 -12.29
CA VAL A 78 11.87 -38.51 -12.19
C VAL A 78 10.68 -37.95 -12.95
N LEU A 79 10.49 -38.37 -14.20
CA LEU A 79 9.36 -37.92 -15.04
C LEU A 79 8.00 -38.35 -14.48
N ARG A 80 7.95 -39.46 -13.73
CA ARG A 80 6.76 -39.91 -12.98
C ARG A 80 6.58 -39.20 -11.63
N ASN A 81 7.40 -38.20 -11.31
CA ASN A 81 7.30 -37.38 -10.11
C ASN A 81 7.53 -38.17 -8.81
N ARG A 82 8.38 -39.22 -8.83
CA ARG A 82 8.63 -40.10 -7.67
C ARG A 82 9.85 -39.72 -6.84
N VAL A 83 10.83 -39.01 -7.42
CA VAL A 83 12.08 -38.63 -6.73
C VAL A 83 11.88 -37.38 -5.87
N ILE A 84 11.49 -36.27 -6.51
CA ILE A 84 11.12 -35.01 -5.84
C ILE A 84 9.71 -34.67 -6.32
N PRO A 85 8.68 -34.68 -5.47
CA PRO A 85 7.33 -34.42 -5.92
C PRO A 85 7.07 -32.92 -6.13
N LEU A 86 6.75 -32.53 -7.37
CA LEU A 86 6.24 -31.20 -7.72
C LEU A 86 4.75 -31.27 -8.03
N LYS A 87 3.96 -30.24 -7.68
CA LYS A 87 2.51 -30.22 -7.96
C LYS A 87 2.20 -30.15 -9.45
N ARG A 88 3.08 -29.54 -10.23
CA ARG A 88 2.96 -29.41 -11.69
C ARG A 88 3.69 -30.52 -12.45
N GLY A 89 4.43 -31.39 -11.74
CA GLY A 89 5.17 -32.51 -12.29
C GLY A 89 6.40 -32.11 -13.12
N TYR A 90 6.90 -33.09 -13.87
CA TYR A 90 8.08 -32.98 -14.72
C TYR A 90 7.72 -33.21 -16.19
N VAL A 91 8.39 -32.47 -17.07
CA VAL A 91 8.30 -32.64 -18.51
C VAL A 91 9.71 -32.83 -19.08
N GLY A 92 9.93 -33.97 -19.71
CA GLY A 92 11.10 -34.31 -20.50
C GLY A 92 11.00 -33.68 -21.89
N VAL A 93 12.09 -33.05 -22.32
CA VAL A 93 12.22 -32.46 -23.65
C VAL A 93 13.53 -32.90 -24.29
N VAL A 94 13.46 -33.17 -25.59
CA VAL A 94 14.64 -33.44 -26.41
C VAL A 94 14.90 -32.20 -27.23
N CYS A 95 16.06 -31.57 -27.00
CA CYS A 95 16.45 -30.38 -27.73
C CYS A 95 17.33 -30.75 -28.91
N ARG A 96 17.25 -29.97 -30.00
CA ARG A 96 18.17 -30.12 -31.13
C ARG A 96 19.59 -29.79 -30.69
N GLY A 97 20.54 -30.67 -31.00
CA GLY A 97 21.97 -30.39 -30.79
C GLY A 97 22.46 -29.23 -31.67
N GLN A 98 23.63 -28.66 -31.33
CA GLN A 98 24.18 -27.50 -32.06
C GLN A 98 24.40 -27.75 -33.56
N ARG A 99 24.71 -28.99 -33.98
CA ARG A 99 24.87 -29.36 -35.40
C ARG A 99 23.52 -29.53 -36.11
N GLN A 100 22.61 -30.32 -35.53
CA GLN A 100 21.26 -30.54 -36.06
C GLN A 100 20.42 -29.25 -36.12
N ALA A 101 20.67 -28.28 -35.23
CA ALA A 101 19.97 -26.99 -35.25
C ALA A 101 20.26 -26.17 -36.52
N ALA A 102 21.42 -26.38 -37.18
CA ALA A 102 21.79 -25.70 -38.41
C ALA A 102 21.21 -26.39 -39.67
N GLU A 103 20.99 -27.70 -39.61
CA GLU A 103 20.62 -28.52 -40.78
C GLU A 103 19.12 -28.88 -40.82
N MET A 104 18.44 -28.94 -39.67
CA MET A 104 17.07 -29.43 -39.58
C MET A 104 16.03 -28.35 -39.29
N SER A 105 14.87 -28.47 -39.93
CA SER A 105 13.72 -27.63 -39.64
C SER A 105 13.18 -27.88 -38.22
N ILE A 106 12.53 -26.87 -37.63
CA ILE A 106 11.90 -27.00 -36.30
C ILE A 106 10.84 -28.11 -36.31
N ARG A 107 10.08 -28.22 -37.42
CA ARG A 107 9.00 -29.22 -37.55
C ARG A 107 9.54 -30.64 -37.57
N ASP A 108 10.69 -30.86 -38.19
CA ASP A 108 11.30 -32.19 -38.25
C ASP A 108 11.87 -32.58 -36.89
N GLY A 109 12.49 -31.64 -36.16
CA GLY A 109 12.93 -31.89 -34.78
C GLY A 109 11.80 -32.26 -33.82
N LEU A 110 10.60 -31.65 -33.97
CA LEU A 110 9.44 -32.02 -33.16
C LEU A 110 8.91 -33.42 -33.48
N LYS A 111 8.95 -33.84 -34.76
CA LYS A 111 8.56 -35.20 -35.17
C LYS A 111 9.55 -36.25 -34.65
N GLU A 112 10.84 -35.92 -34.65
CA GLU A 112 11.88 -36.78 -34.11
C GLU A 112 11.74 -36.94 -32.59
N GLU A 113 11.47 -35.84 -31.87
CA GLU A 113 11.15 -35.86 -30.44
C GLU A 113 9.94 -36.76 -30.14
N GLU A 114 8.85 -36.60 -30.89
CA GLU A 114 7.66 -37.44 -30.74
C GLU A 114 7.95 -38.92 -31.01
N SER A 115 8.78 -39.20 -32.02
CA SER A 115 9.19 -40.55 -32.38
C SER A 115 10.09 -41.18 -31.29
N PHE A 116 11.01 -40.41 -30.71
CA PHE A 116 11.88 -40.82 -29.60
C PHE A 116 11.07 -41.25 -28.38
N PHE A 117 10.13 -40.42 -27.93
CA PHE A 117 9.31 -40.76 -26.76
C PHE A 117 8.37 -41.95 -27.00
N ARG A 118 7.94 -42.17 -28.25
CA ARG A 118 7.10 -43.33 -28.61
C ARG A 118 7.87 -44.63 -28.77
N SER A 119 9.09 -44.57 -29.31
CA SER A 119 9.92 -45.75 -29.55
C SER A 119 10.62 -46.23 -28.28
N HIS A 120 10.94 -45.33 -27.35
CA HIS A 120 11.72 -45.67 -26.17
C HIS A 120 10.90 -46.48 -25.14
N PRO A 121 11.37 -47.68 -24.70
CA PRO A 121 10.59 -48.59 -23.88
C PRO A 121 10.21 -48.02 -22.50
N ALA A 122 11.08 -47.22 -21.88
CA ALA A 122 10.82 -46.62 -20.56
C ALA A 122 9.85 -45.43 -20.60
N TYR A 123 9.82 -44.68 -21.70
CA TYR A 123 9.06 -43.43 -21.82
C TYR A 123 7.74 -43.56 -22.60
N ARG A 124 7.55 -44.65 -23.36
CA ARG A 124 6.34 -44.89 -24.16
C ARG A 124 5.03 -44.74 -23.37
N ALA A 125 5.01 -45.19 -22.12
CA ALA A 125 3.83 -45.08 -21.24
C ALA A 125 3.48 -43.63 -20.87
N ILE A 126 4.46 -42.73 -20.84
CA ILE A 126 4.29 -41.32 -20.45
C ILE A 126 4.40 -40.35 -21.62
N ALA A 127 4.67 -40.83 -22.84
CA ALA A 127 4.94 -40.03 -24.03
C ALA A 127 3.88 -38.96 -24.33
N SER A 128 2.61 -39.17 -23.95
CA SER A 128 1.53 -38.20 -24.13
C SER A 128 1.67 -36.93 -23.27
N LYS A 129 2.46 -36.99 -22.20
CA LYS A 129 2.75 -35.87 -21.28
C LYS A 129 4.18 -35.36 -21.40
N GLN A 130 4.91 -35.76 -22.44
CA GLN A 130 6.30 -35.36 -22.68
C GLN A 130 6.42 -34.58 -23.99
N GLY A 131 7.57 -33.92 -24.16
CA GLY A 131 7.92 -33.16 -25.36
C GLY A 131 7.57 -31.68 -25.31
N ILE A 132 8.19 -30.93 -26.23
CA ILE A 132 8.05 -29.48 -26.37
C ILE A 132 6.59 -29.07 -26.64
N PRO A 133 5.80 -29.75 -27.49
CA PRO A 133 4.41 -29.36 -27.74
C PRO A 133 3.53 -29.45 -26.49
N PHE A 134 3.73 -30.48 -25.67
CA PHE A 134 3.02 -30.65 -24.40
C PHE A 134 3.46 -29.57 -23.40
N LEU A 135 4.78 -29.34 -23.27
CA LEU A 135 5.32 -28.30 -22.40
C LEU A 135 4.74 -26.92 -22.75
N ALA A 136 4.73 -26.54 -24.02
CA ALA A 136 4.18 -25.26 -24.48
C ALA A 136 2.69 -25.13 -24.13
N LYS A 137 1.89 -26.18 -24.35
CA LYS A 137 0.46 -26.19 -24.00
C LYS A 137 0.26 -26.07 -22.49
N MET A 138 1.04 -26.81 -21.69
CA MET A 138 0.98 -26.79 -20.24
C MET A 138 1.36 -25.40 -19.69
N LEU A 139 2.46 -24.81 -20.16
CA LEU A 139 2.89 -23.48 -19.76
C LEU A 139 1.86 -22.41 -20.13
N ASN A 140 1.25 -22.49 -21.31
CA ASN A 140 0.18 -21.57 -21.70
C ASN A 140 -1.05 -21.68 -20.79
N GLN A 141 -1.49 -22.90 -20.45
CA GLN A 141 -2.61 -23.10 -19.52
C GLN A 141 -2.30 -22.56 -18.13
N ILE A 142 -1.09 -22.82 -17.65
CA ILE A 142 -0.56 -22.34 -16.39
C ILE A 142 -0.54 -20.81 -16.35
N LEU A 143 0.04 -20.18 -17.37
CA LEU A 143 0.16 -18.74 -17.48
C LEU A 143 -1.23 -18.08 -17.52
N MET A 144 -2.13 -18.61 -18.35
CA MET A 144 -3.50 -18.09 -18.47
C MET A 144 -4.31 -18.24 -17.18
N LYS A 145 -4.10 -19.31 -16.41
CA LYS A 145 -4.72 -19.49 -15.09
C LYS A 145 -4.14 -18.47 -14.11
N HIS A 146 -2.82 -18.34 -14.09
CA HIS A 146 -2.12 -17.45 -13.18
C HIS A 146 -2.48 -15.97 -13.41
N ILE A 147 -2.52 -15.52 -14.67
CA ILE A 147 -2.97 -14.17 -15.02
C ILE A 147 -4.38 -13.92 -14.51
N ARG A 148 -5.31 -14.86 -14.70
CA ARG A 148 -6.70 -14.72 -14.23
C ARG A 148 -6.80 -14.60 -12.72
N GLU A 149 -5.96 -15.32 -11.97
CA GLU A 149 -5.91 -15.27 -10.51
C GLU A 149 -5.27 -13.96 -9.99
N ALA A 150 -4.26 -13.44 -10.68
CA ALA A 150 -3.54 -12.22 -10.29
C ALA A 150 -4.27 -10.91 -10.68
N LEU A 151 -5.12 -10.94 -11.72
CA LEU A 151 -5.81 -9.74 -12.24
C LEU A 151 -6.66 -8.98 -11.20
N PRO A 152 -7.48 -9.62 -10.34
CA PRO A 152 -8.29 -8.91 -9.35
C PRO A 152 -7.44 -8.14 -8.33
N GLU A 153 -6.35 -8.75 -7.86
CA GLU A 153 -5.43 -8.11 -6.91
C GLU A 153 -4.69 -6.95 -7.57
N LEU A 154 -4.19 -7.13 -8.80
CA LEU A 154 -3.56 -6.06 -9.57
C LEU A 154 -4.51 -4.87 -9.78
N ARG A 155 -5.77 -5.14 -10.13
CA ARG A 155 -6.79 -4.10 -10.27
C ARG A 155 -6.99 -3.35 -8.96
N SER A 156 -7.16 -4.07 -7.84
CA SER A 156 -7.32 -3.46 -6.51
C SER A 156 -6.13 -2.59 -6.14
N ARG A 157 -4.90 -3.08 -6.37
CA ARG A 157 -3.66 -2.33 -6.14
C ARG A 157 -3.59 -1.06 -6.98
N ILE A 158 -3.92 -1.13 -8.26
CA ILE A 158 -3.96 0.04 -9.15
C ILE A 158 -4.99 1.05 -8.67
N SER A 159 -6.21 0.61 -8.34
CA SER A 159 -7.27 1.49 -7.82
C SER A 159 -6.85 2.19 -6.53
N ARG A 160 -6.18 1.48 -5.62
CA ARG A 160 -5.64 2.07 -4.38
C ARG A 160 -4.54 3.10 -4.65
N LEU A 161 -3.62 2.79 -5.56
CA LEU A 161 -2.55 3.72 -5.94
C LEU A 161 -3.13 4.97 -6.60
N LEU A 162 -4.11 4.79 -7.49
CA LEU A 162 -4.83 5.90 -8.13
C LEU A 162 -5.53 6.77 -7.09
N GLN A 163 -6.29 6.19 -6.17
CA GLN A 163 -6.95 6.95 -5.11
C GLN A 163 -5.95 7.70 -4.23
N LYS A 164 -4.82 7.09 -3.89
CA LYS A 164 -3.75 7.73 -3.12
C LYS A 164 -3.17 8.92 -3.87
N THR A 165 -2.84 8.73 -5.15
CA THR A 165 -2.27 9.79 -5.99
C THR A 165 -3.29 10.90 -6.26
N GLU A 166 -4.57 10.59 -6.42
CA GLU A 166 -5.64 11.60 -6.55
C GLU A 166 -5.83 12.39 -5.25
N ALA A 167 -5.77 11.72 -4.10
CA ALA A 167 -5.82 12.39 -2.80
C ALA A 167 -4.61 13.31 -2.60
N GLU A 168 -3.41 12.85 -2.96
CA GLU A 168 -2.20 13.68 -2.97
C GLU A 168 -2.35 14.86 -3.95
N LEU A 169 -2.88 14.63 -5.16
CA LEU A 169 -3.12 15.67 -6.15
C LEU A 169 -4.07 16.74 -5.63
N ALA A 170 -5.14 16.35 -4.93
CA ALA A 170 -6.09 17.27 -4.32
C ALA A 170 -5.45 18.17 -3.23
N THR A 171 -4.35 17.74 -2.61
CA THR A 171 -3.60 18.59 -1.66
C THR A 171 -2.80 19.70 -2.34
N TYR A 172 -2.38 19.52 -3.60
CA TYR A 172 -1.55 20.49 -4.31
C TYR A 172 -2.33 21.70 -4.83
N GLY A 173 -3.67 21.64 -4.87
CA GLY A 173 -4.53 22.78 -5.24
C GLY A 173 -5.25 22.60 -6.57
N ASP A 174 -5.89 23.67 -7.02
CA ASP A 174 -6.82 23.62 -8.15
C ASP A 174 -6.11 23.97 -9.48
N PRO A 175 -6.03 23.05 -10.47
CA PRO A 175 -5.34 23.30 -11.74
C PRO A 175 -5.96 24.43 -12.58
N LEU A 176 -7.19 24.83 -12.29
CA LEU A 176 -7.86 25.98 -12.93
C LEU A 176 -7.18 27.33 -12.62
N LEU A 177 -6.37 27.38 -11.55
CA LEU A 177 -5.59 28.56 -11.17
C LEU A 177 -4.34 28.75 -12.05
N GLU A 178 -3.81 27.71 -12.68
CA GLU A 178 -2.59 27.78 -13.48
C GLU A 178 -2.83 27.99 -14.98
N ALA A 179 -3.93 27.47 -15.54
CA ALA A 179 -4.07 27.37 -17.01
C ALA A 179 -4.43 28.70 -17.72
N LYS A 180 -5.13 29.64 -17.05
CA LYS A 180 -5.60 30.91 -17.65
C LYS A 180 -5.75 32.09 -16.68
N ALA A 181 -5.37 31.96 -15.41
CA ALA A 181 -5.65 33.00 -14.42
C ALA A 181 -4.62 34.14 -14.50
N ASN A 182 -5.10 35.35 -14.74
CA ASN A 182 -4.35 36.58 -14.50
C ASN A 182 -3.90 36.57 -13.02
N PRO A 183 -2.61 36.77 -12.68
CA PRO A 183 -2.10 36.69 -11.31
C PRO A 183 -2.93 37.47 -10.28
N GLY A 184 -3.55 38.59 -10.69
CA GLY A 184 -4.47 39.36 -9.84
C GLY A 184 -5.76 38.63 -9.46
N ALA A 185 -6.36 37.85 -10.36
CA ALA A 185 -7.56 37.07 -10.07
C ALA A 185 -7.28 35.93 -9.08
N LEU A 186 -6.10 35.31 -9.19
CA LEU A 186 -5.61 34.29 -8.28
C LEU A 186 -5.40 34.85 -6.86
N LEU A 187 -4.77 36.03 -6.76
CA LEU A 187 -4.58 36.72 -5.49
C LEU A 187 -5.92 37.10 -4.83
N LEU A 188 -6.86 37.65 -5.60
CA LEU A 188 -8.21 37.99 -5.12
C LEU A 188 -8.97 36.76 -4.64
N HIS A 189 -8.84 35.63 -5.33
CA HIS A 189 -9.42 34.36 -4.90
C HIS A 189 -8.84 33.91 -3.56
N PHE A 190 -7.52 33.97 -3.35
CA PHE A 190 -6.89 33.64 -2.07
C PHE A 190 -7.32 34.59 -0.95
N PHE A 191 -7.36 35.91 -1.19
CA PHE A 191 -7.85 36.88 -0.20
C PHE A 191 -9.32 36.65 0.17
N SER A 192 -10.17 36.43 -0.82
CA SER A 192 -11.61 36.19 -0.60
C SER A 192 -11.85 34.86 0.11
N ARG A 193 -11.03 33.84 -0.15
CA ARG A 193 -11.08 32.56 0.58
C ARG A 193 -10.61 32.73 2.02
N PHE A 194 -9.52 33.46 2.25
CA PHE A 194 -9.03 33.74 3.60
C PHE A 194 -10.05 34.54 4.42
N ALA A 195 -10.61 35.61 3.86
CA ALA A 195 -11.61 36.43 4.53
C ALA A 195 -12.85 35.61 4.93
N ARG A 196 -13.36 34.75 4.02
CA ARG A 196 -14.47 33.83 4.32
C ARG A 196 -14.10 32.85 5.43
N ASN A 197 -12.96 32.18 5.33
CA ASN A 197 -12.52 31.23 6.37
C ASN A 197 -12.34 31.91 7.73
N PHE A 198 -11.83 33.15 7.77
CA PHE A 198 -11.69 33.93 9.00
C PHE A 198 -13.04 34.32 9.59
N GLN A 199 -14.00 34.74 8.75
CA GLN A 199 -15.36 35.00 9.17
C GLN A 199 -16.04 33.73 9.72
N ASP A 200 -15.90 32.61 9.03
CA ASP A 200 -16.42 31.32 9.48
C ASP A 200 -15.78 30.88 10.82
N ALA A 201 -14.51 31.23 11.06
CA ALA A 201 -13.83 30.98 12.34
C ALA A 201 -14.41 31.80 13.49
N ILE A 202 -14.76 33.06 13.23
CA ILE A 202 -15.39 33.95 14.21
C ILE A 202 -16.86 33.57 14.43
N GLU A 203 -17.56 33.12 13.40
CA GLU A 203 -18.97 32.70 13.50
C GLU A 203 -19.13 31.27 14.06
N GLY A 204 -18.03 30.52 14.22
CA GLY A 204 -18.05 29.15 14.74
C GLY A 204 -18.55 28.11 13.72
N LYS A 205 -18.53 28.44 12.43
CA LYS A 205 -18.97 27.55 11.33
C LYS A 205 -17.87 26.60 10.84
N LEU A 206 -16.65 26.69 11.39
CA LEU A 206 -15.55 25.79 11.06
C LEU A 206 -15.88 24.35 11.45
N GLN A 207 -16.31 23.56 10.47
CA GLN A 207 -16.54 22.12 10.57
C GLN A 207 -15.31 21.39 10.01
N ALA A 208 -14.22 21.25 10.79
CA ALA A 208 -13.15 20.32 10.44
C ALA A 208 -12.19 20.01 11.60
N HIS A 209 -12.21 18.74 12.04
CA HIS A 209 -11.06 17.94 12.51
C HIS A 209 -10.22 18.36 13.72
N HIS A 210 -10.50 19.44 14.42
CA HIS A 210 -9.74 19.81 15.62
C HIS A 210 -10.41 19.28 16.89
N SER A 211 -9.59 18.68 17.76
CA SER A 211 -9.97 17.98 18.99
C SER A 211 -11.08 18.70 19.76
N SER A 212 -12.13 17.98 20.13
CA SER A 212 -13.27 18.46 20.94
C SER A 212 -12.91 19.01 22.32
N GLU A 213 -11.62 19.05 22.67
CA GLU A 213 -11.12 19.44 23.99
C GLU A 213 -10.91 20.95 24.13
N GLN A 214 -10.80 21.71 23.04
CA GLN A 214 -10.49 23.15 23.11
C GLN A 214 -11.50 24.01 22.34
N LEU A 215 -12.12 24.95 23.05
CA LEU A 215 -12.90 26.04 22.46
C LEU A 215 -11.96 26.95 21.66
N MET A 216 -12.28 27.20 20.39
CA MET A 216 -11.50 28.06 19.50
C MET A 216 -12.38 29.08 18.76
N GLY A 217 -11.75 30.08 18.15
CA GLY A 217 -12.43 31.10 17.34
C GLY A 217 -13.49 31.88 18.12
N GLY A 218 -14.66 32.06 17.50
CA GLY A 218 -15.80 32.75 18.10
C GLY A 218 -16.28 32.16 19.42
N ALA A 219 -16.31 30.83 19.52
CA ALA A 219 -16.78 30.16 20.73
C ALA A 219 -15.87 30.45 21.94
N ARG A 220 -14.55 30.58 21.72
CA ARG A 220 -13.60 30.95 22.77
C ARG A 220 -13.76 32.41 23.20
N ILE A 221 -13.93 33.31 22.24
CA ILE A 221 -14.17 34.74 22.51
C ILE A 221 -15.45 34.89 23.32
N ASN A 222 -16.51 34.18 22.91
CA ASN A 222 -17.79 34.17 23.61
C ASN A 222 -17.66 33.68 25.07
N PHE A 223 -16.90 32.60 25.29
CA PHE A 223 -16.61 32.08 26.62
C PHE A 223 -15.88 33.11 27.51
N ILE A 224 -14.88 33.81 26.98
CA ILE A 224 -14.15 34.84 27.74
C ILE A 224 -15.10 35.96 28.20
N PHE A 225 -15.99 36.43 27.33
CA PHE A 225 -16.91 37.51 27.68
C PHE A 225 -18.04 37.07 28.63
N HIS A 226 -18.56 35.85 28.50
CA HIS A 226 -19.71 35.42 29.30
C HIS A 226 -19.36 34.70 30.58
N ASP A 227 -18.22 34.02 30.67
CA ASP A 227 -17.85 33.25 31.86
C ASP A 227 -16.73 33.93 32.65
N TRP A 228 -15.67 34.40 31.97
CA TRP A 228 -14.55 35.03 32.67
C TRP A 228 -14.86 36.48 33.07
N TYR A 229 -15.33 37.30 32.13
CA TYR A 229 -15.61 38.71 32.38
C TYR A 229 -16.81 38.91 33.33
N SER A 230 -17.83 38.06 33.25
CA SER A 230 -18.97 38.12 34.18
C SER A 230 -18.56 37.80 35.62
N ARG A 231 -17.67 36.82 35.83
CA ARG A 231 -17.10 36.52 37.15
C ARG A 231 -16.26 37.68 37.67
N ALA A 232 -15.40 38.25 36.83
CA ALA A 232 -14.60 39.42 37.22
C ALA A 232 -15.47 40.63 37.61
N LEU A 233 -16.58 40.86 36.91
CA LEU A 233 -17.57 41.89 37.28
C LEU A 233 -18.31 41.57 38.58
N ALA A 234 -18.63 40.31 38.84
CA ALA A 234 -19.32 39.90 40.06
C ALA A 234 -18.41 39.95 41.29
N GLU A 235 -17.11 39.76 41.11
CA GLU A 235 -16.09 39.90 42.16
C GLU A 235 -15.81 41.37 42.49
N PHE A 236 -16.09 42.28 41.56
CA PHE A 236 -15.99 43.72 41.82
C PHE A 236 -17.16 44.18 42.70
N ASP A 237 -16.88 44.46 43.97
CA ASP A 237 -17.87 45.04 44.87
C ASP A 237 -18.03 46.55 44.57
N PRO A 238 -19.19 47.00 44.06
CA PRO A 238 -19.41 48.41 43.75
C PRO A 238 -19.40 49.31 44.99
N LEU A 239 -19.45 48.73 46.19
CA LEU A 239 -19.44 49.43 47.47
C LEU A 239 -18.13 49.23 48.25
N GLU A 240 -17.12 48.62 47.64
CA GLU A 240 -15.82 48.43 48.29
C GLU A 240 -15.20 49.80 48.61
N GLY A 241 -14.99 50.07 49.90
CA GLY A 241 -14.47 51.35 50.39
C GLY A 241 -15.52 52.39 50.79
N LEU A 242 -16.82 52.10 50.67
CA LEU A 242 -17.89 52.93 51.22
C LEU A 242 -18.34 52.39 52.57
N SER A 243 -18.05 53.12 53.65
CA SER A 243 -18.54 52.76 54.97
C SER A 243 -20.02 53.10 55.12
N ASP A 244 -20.73 52.31 55.91
CA ASP A 244 -22.10 52.57 56.38
C ASP A 244 -22.29 53.99 56.92
N HIS A 245 -21.22 54.58 57.48
CA HIS A 245 -21.21 55.93 58.00
C HIS A 245 -21.18 56.97 56.88
N GLU A 246 -20.39 56.77 55.82
CA GLU A 246 -20.33 57.65 54.65
C GLU A 246 -21.63 57.61 53.87
N ILE A 247 -22.22 56.42 53.71
CA ILE A 247 -23.54 56.27 53.07
C ILE A 247 -24.60 57.02 53.89
N ARG A 248 -24.64 56.84 55.22
CA ARG A 248 -25.56 57.59 56.10
C ARG A 248 -25.30 59.09 56.09
N THR A 249 -24.04 59.52 55.98
CA THR A 249 -23.66 60.93 55.95
C THR A 249 -24.05 61.57 54.62
N ALA A 250 -23.88 60.86 53.50
CA ALA A 250 -24.36 61.27 52.19
C ALA A 250 -25.89 61.41 52.17
N ILE A 251 -26.63 60.44 52.75
CA ILE A 251 -28.09 60.50 52.88
C ILE A 251 -28.54 61.65 53.79
N ARG A 252 -27.84 61.92 54.90
CA ARG A 252 -28.13 63.06 55.78
C ARG A 252 -27.80 64.41 55.16
N ARG A 253 -26.81 64.47 54.28
CA ARG A 253 -26.47 65.68 53.51
C ARG A 253 -27.45 65.93 52.37
N SER A 254 -28.02 64.87 51.77
CA SER A 254 -28.99 64.98 50.69
C SER A 254 -30.43 65.17 51.17
N THR A 255 -30.73 64.92 52.45
CA THR A 255 -32.04 65.22 53.05
C THR A 255 -32.11 66.71 53.45
N PRO A 256 -33.03 67.51 52.87
CA PRO A 256 -33.17 68.91 53.25
C PRO A 256 -33.67 69.02 54.70
N THR A 257 -33.21 70.04 55.41
CA THR A 257 -33.35 70.27 56.87
C THR A 257 -34.78 70.47 57.40
N CYS A 258 -35.81 70.15 56.62
CA CYS A 258 -37.22 70.30 56.99
C CYS A 258 -37.92 68.94 56.98
N MET A 259 -37.72 68.12 58.02
CA MET A 259 -38.66 67.06 58.41
C MET A 259 -38.22 66.44 59.74
N ARG A 260 -38.61 67.07 60.85
CA ARG A 260 -38.80 66.37 62.14
C ARG A 260 -40.30 66.41 62.40
N TYR A 261 -40.98 65.26 62.30
CA TYR A 261 -42.16 64.81 63.05
C TYR A 261 -42.94 63.76 62.22
N GLY A 262 -42.90 62.50 62.67
CA GLY A 262 -43.95 61.49 62.43
C GLY A 262 -43.86 60.61 61.18
N PRO A 263 -44.33 59.34 61.24
CA PRO A 263 -43.99 58.28 60.29
C PRO A 263 -45.05 58.16 59.18
N LEU A 264 -44.74 58.50 57.93
CA LEU A 264 -45.57 58.10 56.77
C LEU A 264 -44.96 58.25 55.36
N TYR A 265 -43.70 58.70 55.21
CA TYR A 265 -43.13 58.99 53.88
C TYR A 265 -41.91 58.15 53.50
N ALA A 266 -41.87 56.88 53.90
CA ALA A 266 -40.74 55.99 53.63
C ALA A 266 -40.71 55.39 52.20
N LEU A 267 -41.53 55.84 51.24
CA LEU A 267 -41.68 55.13 49.95
C LEU A 267 -41.47 55.95 48.67
N THR A 268 -41.12 57.24 48.72
CA THR A 268 -41.03 58.06 47.50
C THR A 268 -39.62 58.42 47.02
N CYS A 269 -38.55 57.92 47.66
CA CYS A 269 -37.17 58.24 47.24
C CYS A 269 -36.35 57.02 46.77
N ILE A 270 -37.00 56.01 46.19
CA ILE A 270 -36.32 54.95 45.39
C ILE A 270 -36.60 55.19 43.89
N GLY A 271 -36.64 56.46 43.48
CA GLY A 271 -36.90 56.86 42.09
C GLY A 271 -35.68 57.53 41.46
N LEU A 272 -34.90 56.73 40.72
CA LEU A 272 -34.05 57.10 39.59
C LEU A 272 -33.12 58.31 39.72
N ARG A 273 -31.81 58.03 39.74
CA ARG A 273 -30.87 58.46 38.70
C ARG A 273 -29.66 57.54 38.65
#